data_AF-A0A663NCP3-F1
#
_entry.id   AF-A0A663NCP3-F1
#
_cell.length_a   1.000
_cell.length_b   1.000
_cell.length_c   1.000
_cell.angle_alpha   90.00
_cell.angle_beta   90.00
_cell.angle_gamma   90.00
#
_symmetry.space_group_name_H-M   'P 1'
#
loop_
_entity.id
_entity.type
_entity.pdbx_description
1 polymer ?
#
loop_
_entity_poly.entity_id
_entity_poly.type
_entity_poly.pdbx_seq_one_letter_code
_entity_poly.pdbx_strand_id
1 'polypeptide(L)'
;YAILIFCWVYVRKYQSRRESEVISTITAIFALAVALISSALLPVDIFLVSYMKNQNGTFKDWADANVSRQIEDTVLYGYYTLYSIILFCVFLWIPFVYFYYEEKEEDDGNTCSQVKTAFKYTLGFITICAVLLLIGAFVPLDIPNKKNSTEWEKVKLLFEEFGSSHGLTALSFSISSLTVIGMLAAITYTAYGMSALPLNLIKGTTSAAYERLENTEDIEEVEQHLLRIKSKCRDGRPLSSRDRRTVQQLEERLRTLRRRERHLESIEKSWWTNLDKALHSAGFDSGFIILGTNLTNPLNMLLPVLQTVFPLDYILITTIVMYFIFTSMAGIRNMGIWFFWIRLYKIRRGKTRPQALLFLCMILLLIVLHTSYMIYSLAPQYVMYGSQKYLVQSNKTIDGQPRNVTFVSKDCDADAPEDQCIVTRTYLFLHKFWFFSAAYYFGNWAFIAVFLIGLIVSCCKGKKSVIEGEVDEDDSDMSDDELSVYYR
;
A
#
# COMPACT_ATOMS: atom_id res chain seq x y z
N TYR A 1 17.14 -9.29 -2.99
CA TYR A 1 17.66 -8.21 -3.87
C TYR A 1 16.58 -7.47 -4.65
N ALA A 2 15.71 -8.14 -5.42
CA ALA A 2 14.67 -7.47 -6.21
C ALA A 2 13.78 -6.49 -5.40
N ILE A 3 13.35 -6.89 -4.20
CA ILE A 3 12.57 -6.04 -3.28
C ILE A 3 13.32 -4.74 -2.93
N LEU A 4 14.61 -4.81 -2.62
CA LEU A 4 15.41 -3.63 -2.26
C LEU A 4 15.59 -2.69 -3.45
N ILE A 5 15.84 -3.24 -4.65
CA ILE A 5 15.93 -2.46 -5.88
C ILE A 5 14.60 -1.75 -6.13
N PHE A 6 13.49 -2.47 -6.02
CA PHE A 6 12.15 -1.88 -6.15
C PHE A 6 11.93 -0.75 -5.13
N CYS A 7 12.21 -0.97 -3.84
CA CYS A 7 12.04 0.04 -2.80
C CYS A 7 12.91 1.28 -3.07
N TRP A 8 14.16 1.08 -3.48
CA TRP A 8 15.07 2.17 -3.81
C TRP A 8 14.59 2.99 -5.02
N VAL A 9 14.20 2.33 -6.11
CA VAL A 9 13.66 2.99 -7.31
C VAL A 9 12.37 3.73 -6.95
N TYR A 10 11.51 3.09 -6.16
CA TYR A 10 10.23 3.63 -5.74
C TYR A 10 10.40 4.90 -4.91
N VAL A 11 11.22 4.86 -3.86
CA VAL A 11 11.47 6.00 -2.97
C VAL A 11 12.11 7.16 -3.74
N ARG A 12 13.14 6.89 -4.55
CA ARG A 12 13.78 7.92 -5.38
C ARG A 12 12.87 8.57 -6.41
N LYS A 13 11.83 7.87 -6.88
CA LYS A 13 10.86 8.41 -7.84
C LYS A 13 9.99 9.51 -7.23
N TYR A 14 9.71 9.44 -5.93
CA TYR A 14 8.82 10.41 -5.26
C TYR A 14 9.60 11.49 -4.52
N GLN A 15 10.73 11.13 -3.93
CA GLN A 15 11.58 12.03 -3.16
C GLN A 15 11.93 13.34 -3.87
N SER A 16 11.86 14.46 -3.14
CA SER A 16 12.36 15.77 -3.59
C SER A 16 13.86 15.75 -3.87
N ARG A 17 14.29 16.32 -5.01
CA ARG A 17 15.73 16.47 -5.33
C ARG A 17 16.44 17.57 -4.55
N ARG A 18 15.70 18.53 -3.99
CA ARG A 18 16.26 19.70 -3.27
C ARG A 18 16.38 19.47 -1.77
N GLU A 19 15.39 18.79 -1.18
CA GLU A 19 15.24 18.60 0.29
C GLU A 19 15.46 17.14 0.70
N SER A 20 16.23 16.38 -0.09
CA SER A 20 16.45 14.95 0.14
C SER A 20 17.37 14.71 1.33
N GLU A 21 16.84 14.07 2.38
CA GLU A 21 17.60 13.73 3.57
C GLU A 21 17.88 12.22 3.66
N VAL A 22 19.15 11.85 3.92
CA VAL A 22 19.61 10.45 3.83
C VAL A 22 18.88 9.52 4.81
N ILE A 23 18.72 9.94 6.07
CA ILE A 23 18.11 9.08 7.11
C ILE A 23 16.63 8.80 6.79
N SER A 24 15.90 9.80 6.29
CA SER A 24 14.51 9.64 5.86
C SER A 24 14.38 8.62 4.72
N THR A 25 15.31 8.64 3.74
CA THR A 25 15.29 7.69 2.61
C THR A 25 15.59 6.28 3.03
N ILE A 26 16.62 6.08 3.85
CA ILE A 26 16.99 4.76 4.34
C ILE A 26 15.83 4.18 5.15
N THR A 27 15.19 5.00 5.99
CA THR A 27 14.02 4.62 6.78
C THR A 27 12.85 4.19 5.89
N ALA A 28 12.52 4.99 4.86
CA ALA A 28 11.44 4.65 3.93
C ALA A 28 11.74 3.37 3.12
N ILE A 29 12.97 3.20 2.65
CA ILE A 29 13.39 1.99 1.91
C ILE A 29 13.33 0.77 2.83
N PHE A 30 13.84 0.89 4.06
CA PHE A 30 13.85 -0.20 5.03
C PHE A 30 12.45 -0.63 5.44
N ALA A 31 11.58 0.31 5.82
CA ALA A 31 10.21 0.02 6.23
C ALA A 31 9.40 -0.65 5.11
N LEU A 32 9.48 -0.13 3.88
CA LEU A 32 8.79 -0.73 2.73
C LEU A 32 9.38 -2.11 2.37
N ALA A 33 10.70 -2.28 2.49
CA ALA A 33 11.34 -3.56 2.22
C ALA A 33 10.91 -4.64 3.23
N VAL A 34 10.86 -4.33 4.53
CA VAL A 34 10.41 -5.27 5.55
C VAL A 34 8.95 -5.68 5.31
N ALA A 35 8.08 -4.74 4.93
CA ALA A 35 6.69 -5.03 4.59
C ALA A 35 6.56 -5.95 3.36
N LEU A 36 7.35 -5.71 2.32
CA LEU A 36 7.37 -6.56 1.14
C LEU A 36 7.98 -7.94 1.41
N ILE A 37 9.00 -8.03 2.28
CA ILE A 37 9.58 -9.30 2.70
C ILE A 37 8.57 -10.12 3.50
N SER A 38 7.80 -9.51 4.40
CA SER A 38 6.75 -10.22 5.15
C SER A 38 5.64 -10.73 4.24
N SER A 39 5.26 -9.96 3.21
CA SER A 39 4.32 -10.44 2.19
C SER A 39 4.91 -11.53 1.29
N ALA A 40 6.22 -11.50 1.02
CA ALA A 40 6.90 -12.53 0.22
C ALA A 40 7.10 -13.84 0.99
N LEU A 41 7.02 -13.82 2.33
CA LEU A 41 7.04 -15.02 3.16
C LEU A 41 5.73 -15.83 3.02
N LEU A 42 4.60 -15.19 2.71
CA LEU A 42 3.30 -15.83 2.52
C LEU A 42 3.32 -16.96 1.48
N PRO A 43 3.71 -16.74 0.21
CA PRO A 43 3.79 -17.83 -0.76
C PRO A 43 4.83 -18.90 -0.38
N VAL A 44 5.87 -18.54 0.38
CA VAL A 44 6.86 -19.51 0.88
C VAL A 44 6.23 -20.43 1.93
N ASP A 45 5.45 -19.89 2.87
CA ASP A 45 4.69 -20.65 3.87
C ASP A 45 3.73 -21.64 3.16
N ILE A 46 2.91 -21.15 2.23
CA ILE A 46 1.98 -21.99 1.44
C ILE A 46 2.70 -23.11 0.70
N PHE A 47 3.82 -22.78 0.04
CA PHE A 47 4.63 -23.75 -0.69
C PHE A 47 5.19 -24.82 0.25
N LEU A 48 5.75 -24.42 1.39
CA LEU A 48 6.41 -25.32 2.33
C LEU A 48 5.43 -26.34 2.91
N VAL A 49 4.24 -25.88 3.31
CA VAL A 49 3.19 -26.77 3.83
C VAL A 49 2.68 -27.72 2.75
N SER A 50 2.58 -27.26 1.50
CA SER A 50 2.24 -28.13 0.36
C SER A 50 3.35 -29.14 0.04
N TYR A 51 4.62 -28.73 0.17
CA TYR A 51 5.77 -29.53 -0.23
C TYR A 51 6.03 -30.72 0.70
N MET A 52 5.54 -30.68 1.94
CA MET A 52 5.62 -31.80 2.91
C MET A 52 4.77 -33.02 2.49
N LYS A 53 3.83 -32.83 1.58
CA LYS A 53 2.85 -33.85 1.15
C LYS A 53 3.12 -34.38 -0.25
N ASN A 54 2.76 -35.64 -0.47
CA ASN A 54 2.68 -36.27 -1.78
C ASN A 54 1.33 -35.97 -2.45
N GLN A 55 1.27 -36.16 -3.78
CA GLN A 55 -0.01 -36.06 -4.52
C GLN A 55 -1.07 -37.07 -4.04
N ASN A 56 -0.63 -38.17 -3.43
CA ASN A 56 -1.50 -39.20 -2.86
C ASN A 56 -2.06 -38.79 -1.48
N GLY A 57 -1.64 -37.65 -0.91
CA GLY A 57 -2.07 -37.18 0.41
C GLY A 57 -1.29 -37.74 1.60
N THR A 58 -0.32 -38.62 1.38
CA THR A 58 0.63 -39.06 2.42
C THR A 58 1.75 -38.04 2.63
N PHE A 59 2.33 -38.02 3.83
CA PHE A 59 3.57 -37.27 4.07
C PHE A 59 4.73 -37.89 3.29
N LYS A 60 5.70 -37.07 2.90
CA LYS A 60 6.95 -37.55 2.29
C LYS A 60 7.81 -38.25 3.33
N ASP A 61 8.65 -39.19 2.91
CA ASP A 61 9.47 -40.00 3.82
C ASP A 61 10.47 -39.18 4.64
N TRP A 62 10.88 -38.00 4.15
CA TRP A 62 11.74 -37.07 4.90
C TRP A 62 10.95 -36.17 5.87
N ALA A 63 9.64 -36.08 5.70
CA ALA A 63 8.75 -35.24 6.51
C ALA A 63 8.29 -36.01 7.76
N ASP A 64 9.27 -36.53 8.51
CA ASP A 64 9.05 -37.06 9.84
C ASP A 64 8.51 -35.95 10.76
N ALA A 65 7.69 -36.33 11.76
CA ALA A 65 7.04 -35.37 12.66
C ALA A 65 8.01 -34.38 13.32
N ASN A 66 9.26 -34.77 13.56
CA ASN A 66 10.28 -33.87 14.11
C ASN A 66 10.79 -32.83 13.09
N VAL A 67 11.02 -33.24 11.84
CA VAL A 67 11.51 -32.35 10.78
C VAL A 67 10.43 -31.37 10.35
N SER A 68 9.18 -31.82 10.21
CA SER A 68 8.04 -30.94 9.90
C SER A 68 7.87 -29.85 10.95
N ARG A 69 7.95 -30.18 12.24
CA ARG A 69 7.90 -29.21 13.34
C ARG A 69 9.03 -28.19 13.27
N GLN A 70 10.27 -28.61 13.02
CA GLN A 70 11.40 -27.70 12.88
C GLN A 70 11.21 -26.71 11.72
N ILE A 71 10.68 -27.17 10.61
CA ILE A 71 10.38 -26.35 9.43
C ILE A 71 9.28 -25.33 9.76
N GLU A 72 8.20 -25.77 10.40
CA GLU A 72 7.11 -24.91 10.85
C GLU A 72 7.56 -23.85 11.86
N ASP A 73 8.37 -24.23 12.84
CA ASP A 73 8.93 -23.33 13.85
C ASP A 73 9.85 -22.29 13.20
N THR A 74 10.64 -22.70 12.21
CA THR A 74 11.52 -21.78 11.46
C THR A 74 10.72 -20.69 10.74
N VAL A 75 9.62 -21.06 10.08
CA VAL A 75 8.72 -20.08 9.42
C VAL A 75 8.04 -19.20 10.45
N LEU A 76 7.59 -19.78 11.57
CA LEU A 76 6.97 -19.03 12.67
C LEU A 76 7.92 -17.98 13.25
N TYR A 77 9.19 -18.32 13.52
CA TYR A 77 10.20 -17.37 13.97
C TYR A 77 10.52 -16.31 12.90
N GLY A 78 10.44 -16.67 11.62
CA GLY A 78 10.52 -15.72 10.50
C GLY A 78 9.44 -14.65 10.57
N TYR A 79 8.17 -15.06 10.71
CA TYR A 79 7.06 -14.12 10.91
C TYR A 79 7.21 -13.30 12.17
N TYR A 80 7.57 -13.93 13.30
CA TYR A 80 7.79 -13.26 14.57
C TYR A 80 8.81 -12.12 14.44
N THR A 81 9.94 -12.41 13.80
CA THR A 81 11.02 -11.44 13.61
C THR A 81 10.58 -10.30 12.70
N LEU A 82 9.99 -10.61 11.53
CA LEU A 82 9.55 -9.61 10.57
C LEU A 82 8.45 -8.71 11.15
N TYR A 83 7.45 -9.29 11.82
CA TYR A 83 6.37 -8.53 12.42
C TYR A 83 6.81 -7.71 13.64
N SER A 84 7.77 -8.19 14.42
CA SER A 84 8.39 -7.38 15.48
C SER A 84 9.13 -6.17 14.91
N ILE A 85 9.85 -6.35 13.78
CA ILE A 85 10.49 -5.23 13.07
C ILE A 85 9.44 -4.27 12.52
N ILE A 86 8.32 -4.77 11.98
CA ILE A 86 7.22 -3.90 11.52
C ILE A 86 6.64 -3.07 12.68
N LEU A 87 6.37 -3.68 13.83
CA LEU A 87 5.89 -2.99 15.03
C LEU A 87 6.88 -1.91 15.49
N PHE A 88 8.16 -2.23 15.51
CA PHE A 88 9.23 -1.29 15.81
C PHE A 88 9.26 -0.13 14.79
N CYS A 89 9.17 -0.42 13.50
CA CYS A 89 9.14 0.60 12.45
C CYS A 89 7.94 1.55 12.60
N VAL A 90 6.74 1.00 12.81
CA VAL A 90 5.49 1.79 12.84
C VAL A 90 5.37 2.64 14.11
N PHE A 91 5.72 2.12 15.28
CA PHE A 91 5.49 2.81 16.55
C PHE A 91 6.72 3.50 17.15
N LEU A 92 7.93 3.18 16.67
CA LEU A 92 9.16 3.80 17.18
C LEU A 92 9.91 4.54 16.08
N TRP A 93 10.39 3.82 15.07
CA TRP A 93 11.39 4.37 14.15
C TRP A 93 10.82 5.40 13.17
N ILE A 94 9.70 5.12 12.50
CA ILE A 94 9.08 6.08 11.57
C ILE A 94 8.60 7.33 12.31
N PRO A 95 7.85 7.26 13.43
CA PRO A 95 7.46 8.44 14.19
C PRO A 95 8.67 9.24 14.67
N PHE A 96 9.71 8.59 15.18
CA PHE A 96 10.93 9.27 15.60
C PHE A 96 11.59 10.07 14.48
N VAL A 97 11.81 9.44 13.33
CA VAL A 97 12.42 10.10 12.16
C VAL A 97 11.51 11.20 11.62
N TYR A 98 10.19 11.00 11.64
CA TYR A 98 9.21 12.00 11.25
C TYR A 98 9.32 13.26 12.12
N PHE A 99 9.19 13.13 13.45
CA PHE A 99 9.23 14.29 14.36
C PHE A 99 10.60 14.96 14.41
N TYR A 100 11.68 14.19 14.20
CA TYR A 100 13.02 14.74 14.09
C TYR A 100 13.15 15.70 12.89
N TYR A 101 12.55 15.36 11.75
CA TYR A 101 12.57 16.23 10.57
C TYR A 101 11.49 17.32 10.57
N GLU A 102 10.41 17.16 11.32
CA GLU A 102 9.45 18.25 11.59
C GLU A 102 10.13 19.38 12.37
N GLU A 103 10.78 19.04 13.49
CA GLU A 103 11.46 20.04 14.33
C GLU A 103 12.64 20.71 13.62
N LYS A 104 13.35 19.96 12.77
CA LYS A 104 14.47 20.50 11.99
C LYS A 104 14.03 21.59 11.00
N GLU A 105 12.81 21.50 10.46
CA GLU A 105 12.28 22.54 9.56
C GLU A 105 11.84 23.80 10.32
N GLU A 106 11.43 23.68 11.58
CA GLU A 106 10.95 24.82 12.38
C GLU A 106 12.08 25.57 13.13
N ASP A 107 13.15 24.90 13.55
CA ASP A 107 14.18 25.48 14.43
C ASP A 107 15.61 25.14 13.99
N ASP A 108 16.41 26.16 13.61
CA ASP A 108 17.86 26.08 13.32
C ASP A 108 18.72 25.82 14.59
N GLY A 109 18.07 25.42 15.69
CA GLY A 109 18.65 25.24 17.01
C GLY A 109 19.55 24.01 17.20
N ASN A 110 20.02 23.84 18.45
CA ASN A 110 20.97 22.80 18.85
C ASN A 110 20.38 21.38 18.68
N THR A 111 21.12 20.48 18.00
CA THR A 111 20.69 19.09 17.67
C THR A 111 20.21 18.27 18.86
N CYS A 112 20.77 18.52 20.05
CA CYS A 112 20.38 17.83 21.28
C CYS A 112 18.94 18.17 21.73
N SER A 113 18.47 19.40 21.49
CA SER A 113 17.10 19.80 21.80
C SER A 113 16.11 19.12 20.86
N GLN A 114 16.43 19.09 19.56
CA GLN A 114 15.61 18.44 18.53
C GLN A 114 15.37 16.96 18.82
N VAL A 115 16.43 16.22 19.18
CA VAL A 115 16.32 14.78 19.52
C VAL A 115 15.43 14.59 20.76
N LYS A 116 15.54 15.46 21.77
CA LYS A 116 14.73 15.38 22.98
C LYS A 116 13.25 15.61 22.70
N THR A 117 12.93 16.60 21.87
CA THR A 117 11.55 16.89 21.43
C THR A 117 10.98 15.75 20.60
N ALA A 118 11.73 15.25 19.61
CA ALA A 118 11.33 14.11 18.80
C ALA A 118 11.05 12.85 19.65
N PHE A 119 11.90 12.57 20.64
CA PHE A 119 11.71 11.45 21.56
C PHE A 119 10.45 11.61 22.42
N LYS A 120 10.16 12.84 22.89
CA LYS A 120 8.95 13.14 23.67
C LYS A 120 7.67 12.82 22.88
N TYR A 121 7.60 13.19 21.61
CA TYR A 121 6.43 12.87 20.77
C TYR A 121 6.38 11.39 20.40
N THR A 122 7.53 10.77 20.16
CA THR A 122 7.63 9.31 19.91
C THR A 122 7.14 8.49 21.10
N LEU A 123 7.34 8.96 22.33
CA LEU A 123 6.87 8.29 23.55
C LEU A 123 5.34 8.04 23.54
N GLY A 124 4.56 8.92 22.91
CA GLY A 124 3.13 8.70 22.70
C GLY A 124 2.83 7.46 21.87
N PHE A 125 3.54 7.26 20.76
CA PHE A 125 3.41 6.08 19.91
C PHE A 125 3.89 4.80 20.60
N ILE A 126 4.97 4.88 21.38
CA ILE A 126 5.44 3.77 22.22
C ILE A 126 4.37 3.38 23.26
N THR A 127 3.71 4.37 23.86
CA THR A 127 2.64 4.13 24.84
C THR A 127 1.46 3.42 24.18
N ILE A 128 1.05 3.83 22.98
CA ILE A 128 0.01 3.15 22.20
C ILE A 128 0.42 1.70 21.88
N CYS A 129 1.66 1.48 21.46
CA CYS A 129 2.20 0.14 21.20
C CYS A 129 2.16 -0.74 22.45
N ALA A 130 2.58 -0.20 23.60
CA ALA A 130 2.54 -0.91 24.88
C ALA A 130 1.09 -1.28 25.25
N VAL A 131 0.13 -0.37 25.08
CA VAL A 131 -1.30 -0.65 25.32
C VAL A 131 -1.81 -1.76 24.39
N LEU A 132 -1.49 -1.72 23.09
CA LEU A 132 -1.89 -2.76 22.14
C LEU A 132 -1.31 -4.14 22.51
N LEU A 133 -0.02 -4.19 22.88
CA LEU A 133 0.62 -5.44 23.31
C LEU A 133 0.03 -5.96 24.63
N LEU A 134 -0.26 -5.08 25.59
CA LEU A 134 -0.92 -5.46 26.84
C LEU A 134 -2.31 -6.03 26.56
N ILE A 135 -3.13 -5.34 25.77
CA ILE A 135 -4.46 -5.85 25.38
C ILE A 135 -4.31 -7.21 24.71
N GLY A 136 -3.42 -7.34 23.73
CA GLY A 136 -3.18 -8.61 23.04
C GLY A 136 -2.73 -9.75 23.94
N ALA A 137 -2.00 -9.46 25.01
CA ALA A 137 -1.60 -10.45 25.97
C ALA A 137 -2.73 -10.89 26.91
N PHE A 138 -3.64 -9.99 27.26
CA PHE A 138 -4.73 -10.23 28.24
C PHE A 138 -6.08 -10.63 27.60
N VAL A 139 -6.33 -10.30 26.33
CA VAL A 139 -7.55 -10.70 25.60
C VAL A 139 -7.78 -12.22 25.53
N PRO A 140 -6.77 -13.10 25.35
CA PRO A 140 -6.99 -14.55 25.26
C PRO A 140 -7.07 -15.27 26.62
N LEU A 141 -7.29 -14.56 27.74
CA LEU A 141 -7.31 -15.19 29.06
C LEU A 141 -8.57 -16.04 29.28
N ASP A 142 -8.50 -17.31 28.91
CA ASP A 142 -9.28 -18.35 29.57
C ASP A 142 -8.67 -18.57 30.95
N ILE A 143 -9.20 -17.90 31.98
CA ILE A 143 -8.72 -18.05 33.36
C ILE A 143 -9.11 -19.46 33.83
N PRO A 144 -8.17 -20.43 33.99
CA PRO A 144 -8.53 -21.70 34.59
C PRO A 144 -8.93 -21.41 36.04
N ASN A 145 -10.19 -21.72 36.36
CA ASN A 145 -10.81 -21.38 37.62
C ASN A 145 -10.30 -22.34 38.72
N LYS A 146 -9.01 -22.24 39.08
CA LYS A 146 -8.45 -22.99 40.21
C LYS A 146 -8.87 -22.28 41.49
N LYS A 147 -9.92 -22.81 42.13
CA LYS A 147 -10.34 -22.36 43.47
C LYS A 147 -9.15 -22.55 44.43
N ASN A 148 -8.69 -21.45 45.04
CA ASN A 148 -7.64 -21.36 46.08
C ASN A 148 -6.21 -21.03 45.61
N SER A 149 -6.02 -20.10 44.67
CA SER A 149 -4.70 -19.44 44.49
C SER A 149 -4.71 -18.02 45.04
N THR A 150 -3.58 -17.60 45.62
CA THR A 150 -3.36 -16.22 46.04
C THR A 150 -3.20 -15.31 44.82
N GLU A 151 -3.65 -14.06 44.91
CA GLU A 151 -3.54 -13.09 43.80
C GLU A 151 -2.09 -12.92 43.31
N TRP A 152 -1.10 -13.04 44.21
CA TRP A 152 0.32 -12.95 43.88
C TRP A 152 0.85 -14.18 43.12
N GLU A 153 0.37 -15.38 43.44
CA GLU A 153 0.68 -16.58 42.65
C GLU A 153 0.07 -16.50 41.26
N LYS A 154 -1.14 -15.95 41.10
CA LYS A 154 -1.73 -15.70 39.78
C LYS A 154 -0.85 -14.73 38.99
N VAL A 155 -0.39 -13.64 39.60
CA VAL A 155 0.52 -12.67 38.94
C VAL A 155 1.86 -13.30 38.58
N LYS A 156 2.44 -14.14 39.46
CA LYS A 156 3.72 -14.80 39.20
C LYS A 156 3.61 -15.85 38.08
N LEU A 157 2.54 -16.64 38.11
CA LEU A 157 2.25 -17.65 37.08
C LEU A 157 1.93 -16.96 35.74
N LEU A 158 1.24 -15.82 35.76
CA LEU A 158 1.08 -14.96 34.59
C LEU A 158 2.44 -14.49 34.07
N PHE A 159 3.32 -13.92 34.90
CA PHE A 159 4.64 -13.43 34.46
C PHE A 159 5.55 -14.54 33.88
N GLU A 160 5.45 -15.76 34.39
CA GLU A 160 6.20 -16.93 33.92
C GLU A 160 5.63 -17.47 32.59
N GLU A 161 4.30 -17.49 32.43
CA GLU A 161 3.60 -17.81 31.18
C GLU A 161 3.81 -16.74 30.09
N PHE A 162 3.91 -15.46 30.50
CA PHE A 162 4.24 -14.30 29.67
C PHE A 162 5.59 -14.45 28.95
N GLY A 163 6.56 -15.12 29.60
CA GLY A 163 7.89 -15.35 29.04
C GLY A 163 7.97 -16.48 28.02
N SER A 164 6.99 -17.39 27.96
CA SER A 164 7.07 -18.62 27.14
C SER A 164 6.13 -18.65 25.94
N SER A 165 4.89 -18.15 26.03
CA SER A 165 3.87 -18.36 24.97
C SER A 165 2.99 -17.14 24.64
N HIS A 166 2.79 -16.20 25.58
CA HIS A 166 1.87 -15.06 25.37
C HIS A 166 2.42 -13.93 24.51
N GLY A 167 3.75 -13.78 24.38
CA GLY A 167 4.37 -12.80 23.48
C GLY A 167 3.89 -12.94 22.02
N LEU A 168 3.67 -14.19 21.57
CA LEU A 168 3.11 -14.49 20.26
C LEU A 168 1.70 -13.92 20.10
N THR A 169 0.86 -14.07 21.13
CA THR A 169 -0.53 -13.63 21.11
C THR A 169 -0.64 -12.10 21.16
N ALA A 170 0.23 -11.46 21.96
CA ALA A 170 0.36 -10.01 22.00
C ALA A 170 0.75 -9.43 20.63
N LEU A 171 1.76 -10.01 19.98
CA LEU A 171 2.16 -9.58 18.63
C LEU A 171 1.07 -9.84 17.59
N SER A 172 0.44 -11.01 17.60
CA SER A 172 -0.68 -11.35 16.71
C SER A 172 -1.81 -10.33 16.80
N PHE A 173 -2.19 -9.93 18.03
CA PHE A 173 -3.21 -8.93 18.26
C PHE A 173 -2.80 -7.55 17.73
N SER A 174 -1.58 -7.11 18.04
CA SER A 174 -1.06 -5.81 17.59
C SER A 174 -0.96 -5.71 16.07
N ILE A 175 -0.47 -6.77 15.42
CA ILE A 175 -0.40 -6.84 13.95
C ILE A 175 -1.79 -6.89 13.34
N SER A 176 -2.71 -7.70 13.89
CA SER A 176 -4.10 -7.74 13.42
C SER A 176 -4.78 -6.37 13.54
N SER A 177 -4.52 -5.63 14.62
CA SER A 177 -4.98 -4.25 14.79
C SER A 177 -4.42 -3.32 13.70
N LEU A 178 -3.11 -3.40 13.41
CA LEU A 178 -2.49 -2.65 12.31
C LEU A 178 -3.08 -3.02 10.95
N THR A 179 -3.44 -4.29 10.72
CA THR A 179 -4.04 -4.74 9.46
C THR A 179 -5.44 -4.12 9.24
N VAL A 180 -6.22 -3.92 10.31
CA VAL A 180 -7.51 -3.21 10.26
C VAL A 180 -7.31 -1.73 9.93
N ILE A 181 -6.28 -1.08 10.49
CA ILE A 181 -5.93 0.29 10.10
C ILE A 181 -5.52 0.34 8.61
N GLY A 182 -4.74 -0.65 8.16
CA GLY A 182 -4.40 -0.83 6.75
C GLY A 182 -5.62 -1.04 5.85
N MET A 183 -6.64 -1.75 6.33
CA MET A 183 -7.92 -1.92 5.63
C MET A 183 -8.64 -0.60 5.43
N LEU A 184 -8.69 0.26 6.46
CA LEU A 184 -9.27 1.60 6.33
C LEU A 184 -8.50 2.42 5.28
N ALA A 185 -7.17 2.38 5.31
CA ALA A 185 -6.33 3.03 4.30
C ALA A 185 -6.55 2.47 2.89
N ALA A 186 -6.77 1.15 2.76
CA ALA A 186 -7.06 0.51 1.49
C ALA A 186 -8.46 0.87 0.96
N ILE A 187 -9.47 0.97 1.82
CA ILE A 187 -10.81 1.44 1.45
C ILE A 187 -10.73 2.88 0.93
N THR A 188 -9.97 3.77 1.58
CA THR A 188 -9.88 5.18 1.15
C THR A 188 -9.05 5.35 -0.12
N TYR A 189 -7.87 4.71 -0.20
CA TYR A 189 -6.88 4.99 -1.25
C TYR A 189 -6.84 3.91 -2.33
N THR A 190 -6.82 2.64 -1.97
CA THR A 190 -6.71 1.54 -2.93
C THR A 190 -8.00 1.37 -3.71
N ALA A 191 -9.18 1.41 -3.08
CA ALA A 191 -10.46 1.25 -3.76
C ALA A 191 -10.67 2.31 -4.87
N TYR A 192 -10.47 3.59 -4.53
CA TYR A 192 -10.49 4.67 -5.52
C TYR A 192 -9.33 4.57 -6.52
N GLY A 193 -8.15 4.15 -6.06
CA GLY A 193 -6.99 3.94 -6.92
C GLY A 193 -7.21 2.88 -8.01
N MET A 194 -7.86 1.76 -7.67
CA MET A 194 -8.18 0.69 -8.61
C MET A 194 -9.22 1.09 -9.64
N SER A 195 -10.18 1.94 -9.29
CA SER A 195 -11.13 2.47 -10.26
C SER A 195 -10.48 3.55 -11.14
N ALA A 196 -9.72 4.46 -10.54
CA ALA A 196 -9.15 5.61 -11.23
C ALA A 196 -7.96 5.26 -12.13
N LEU A 197 -7.10 4.30 -11.75
CA LEU A 197 -5.89 3.96 -12.52
C LEU A 197 -6.21 3.50 -13.95
N PRO A 198 -7.04 2.46 -14.20
CA PRO A 198 -7.34 2.01 -15.56
C PRO A 198 -8.11 3.07 -16.36
N LEU A 199 -9.04 3.79 -15.73
CA LEU A 199 -9.81 4.84 -16.41
C LEU A 199 -8.93 6.03 -16.82
N ASN A 200 -7.96 6.42 -15.99
CA ASN A 200 -6.98 7.44 -16.36
C ASN A 200 -6.04 6.97 -17.47
N LEU A 201 -5.70 5.67 -17.52
CA LEU A 201 -4.90 5.10 -18.62
C LEU A 201 -5.69 5.07 -19.94
N ILE A 202 -6.98 4.73 -19.90
CA ILE A 202 -7.85 4.68 -21.10
C ILE A 202 -8.17 6.10 -21.61
N LYS A 203 -8.49 7.03 -20.71
CA LYS A 203 -8.79 8.42 -21.08
C LYS A 203 -7.57 9.17 -21.62
N GLY A 204 -6.37 8.74 -21.21
CA GLY A 204 -5.11 9.39 -21.52
C GLY A 204 -4.99 10.78 -20.89
N THR A 205 -3.83 11.40 -21.09
CA THR A 205 -3.64 12.84 -20.89
C THR A 205 -4.00 13.58 -22.18
N THR A 206 -4.41 14.84 -22.07
CA THR A 206 -4.47 15.73 -23.23
C THR A 206 -3.10 15.85 -23.90
N SER A 207 -3.02 16.05 -25.21
CA SER A 207 -1.72 16.13 -25.89
C SER A 207 -1.00 17.40 -25.44
N ALA A 208 0.28 17.30 -25.07
CA ALA A 208 1.10 18.47 -24.75
C ALA A 208 1.13 19.50 -25.90
N ALA A 209 1.03 19.05 -27.15
CA ALA A 209 0.94 19.93 -28.32
C ALA A 209 -0.40 20.65 -28.39
N TYR A 210 -1.50 19.99 -28.00
CA TYR A 210 -2.82 20.60 -27.95
C TYR A 210 -2.92 21.63 -26.81
N GLU A 211 -2.43 21.30 -25.62
CA GLU A 211 -2.34 22.24 -24.50
C GLU A 211 -1.42 23.41 -24.81
N ARG A 212 -0.37 23.19 -25.59
CA ARG A 212 0.49 24.28 -26.07
C ARG A 212 -0.26 25.20 -27.01
N LEU A 213 -1.03 24.65 -27.95
CA LEU A 213 -1.83 25.44 -28.87
C LEU A 213 -2.86 26.31 -28.13
N GLU A 214 -3.56 25.73 -27.15
CA GLU A 214 -4.51 26.45 -26.29
C GLU A 214 -3.81 27.53 -25.45
N ASN A 215 -2.66 27.21 -24.85
CA ASN A 215 -1.89 28.18 -24.08
C ASN A 215 -1.29 29.30 -24.97
N THR A 216 -0.96 29.01 -26.24
CA THR A 216 -0.55 30.03 -27.22
C THR A 216 -1.72 30.95 -27.57
N GLU A 217 -2.92 30.39 -27.78
CA GLU A 217 -4.16 31.17 -28.03
C GLU A 217 -4.48 32.10 -26.85
N ASP A 218 -4.39 31.61 -25.61
CA ASP A 218 -4.53 32.41 -24.39
C ASP A 218 -3.50 33.55 -24.30
N ILE A 219 -2.23 33.30 -24.69
CA ILE A 219 -1.19 34.34 -24.72
C ILE A 219 -1.57 35.42 -25.72
N GLU A 220 -1.99 35.05 -26.92
CA GLU A 220 -2.41 35.98 -27.96
C GLU A 220 -3.60 36.84 -27.51
N GLU A 221 -4.61 36.25 -26.86
CA GLU A 221 -5.77 36.97 -26.33
C GLU A 221 -5.34 38.01 -25.26
N VAL A 222 -4.47 37.61 -24.32
CA VAL A 222 -3.96 38.51 -23.27
C VAL A 222 -3.11 39.63 -23.86
N GLU A 223 -2.23 39.34 -24.83
CA GLU A 223 -1.43 40.36 -25.53
C GLU A 223 -2.32 41.36 -26.29
N GLN A 224 -3.36 40.87 -26.98
CA GLN A 224 -4.34 41.73 -27.65
C GLN A 224 -5.08 42.64 -26.66
N HIS A 225 -5.50 42.11 -25.51
CA HIS A 225 -6.13 42.89 -24.45
C HIS A 225 -5.20 43.98 -23.91
N LEU A 226 -3.93 43.65 -23.69
CA LEU A 226 -2.91 44.58 -23.21
C LEU A 226 -2.65 45.70 -24.24
N LEU A 227 -2.56 45.36 -25.53
CA LEU A 227 -2.45 46.33 -26.62
C LEU A 227 -3.68 47.24 -26.71
N ARG A 228 -4.89 46.71 -26.47
CA ARG A 228 -6.15 47.47 -26.49
C ARG A 228 -6.26 48.47 -25.34
N ILE A 229 -5.71 48.14 -24.16
CA ILE A 229 -5.66 49.09 -23.04
C ILE A 229 -4.55 50.12 -23.30
N LYS A 230 -3.38 49.68 -23.77
CA LYS A 230 -2.24 50.56 -24.07
C LYS A 230 -2.56 51.57 -25.18
N SER A 231 -3.38 51.20 -26.15
CA SER A 231 -3.82 52.10 -27.22
C SER A 231 -4.70 53.25 -26.72
N LYS A 232 -5.46 53.07 -25.62
CA LYS A 232 -6.21 54.16 -24.95
C LYS A 232 -5.30 55.24 -24.36
N CYS A 233 -4.02 54.93 -24.17
CA CYS A 233 -3.01 55.84 -23.62
C CYS A 233 -2.13 56.50 -24.69
N ARG A 234 -2.43 56.27 -25.97
CA ARG A 234 -1.65 56.83 -27.09
C ARG A 234 -1.72 58.37 -27.16
N ASP A 235 -2.74 58.96 -26.55
CA ASP A 235 -2.95 60.42 -26.47
C ASP A 235 -2.13 61.12 -25.36
N GLY A 236 -1.23 60.40 -24.67
CA GLY A 236 -0.39 60.96 -23.60
C GLY A 236 -1.08 61.11 -22.24
N ARG A 237 -2.34 60.68 -22.10
CA ARG A 237 -3.06 60.67 -20.83
C ARG A 237 -2.60 59.52 -19.93
N PRO A 238 -2.38 59.74 -18.62
CA PRO A 238 -2.02 58.67 -17.71
C PRO A 238 -3.15 57.63 -17.58
N LEU A 239 -2.79 56.35 -17.42
CA LEU A 239 -3.75 55.28 -17.19
C LEU A 239 -4.63 55.58 -15.98
N SER A 240 -5.92 55.30 -16.10
CA SER A 240 -6.83 55.24 -14.95
C SER A 240 -6.29 54.25 -13.90
N SER A 241 -6.51 54.54 -12.62
CA SER A 241 -6.09 53.66 -11.52
C SER A 241 -6.67 52.24 -11.64
N ARG A 242 -7.86 52.09 -12.21
CA ARG A 242 -8.48 50.79 -12.54
C ARG A 242 -7.75 50.09 -13.68
N ASP A 243 -7.48 50.80 -14.76
CA ASP A 243 -6.79 50.24 -15.93
C ASP A 243 -5.36 49.81 -15.57
N ARG A 244 -4.69 50.55 -14.69
CA ARG A 244 -3.36 50.22 -14.18
C ARG A 244 -3.34 48.88 -13.42
N ARG A 245 -4.35 48.62 -12.58
CA ARG A 245 -4.52 47.32 -11.91
C ARG A 245 -4.81 46.19 -12.89
N THR A 246 -5.65 46.45 -13.91
CA THR A 246 -5.93 45.42 -14.94
C THR A 246 -4.71 45.08 -15.78
N VAL A 247 -3.85 46.07 -16.09
CA VAL A 247 -2.60 45.81 -16.80
C VAL A 247 -1.65 44.99 -15.94
N GLN A 248 -1.52 45.28 -14.65
CA GLN A 248 -0.71 44.47 -13.73
C GLN A 248 -1.20 43.01 -13.67
N GLN A 249 -2.51 42.79 -13.55
CA GLN A 249 -3.10 41.45 -13.55
C GLN A 249 -2.88 40.70 -14.89
N LEU A 250 -3.01 41.40 -16.01
CA LEU A 250 -2.76 40.82 -17.34
C LEU A 250 -1.28 40.49 -17.55
N GLU A 251 -0.36 41.34 -17.08
CA GLU A 251 1.08 41.06 -17.13
C GLU A 251 1.46 39.86 -16.26
N GLU A 252 0.88 39.73 -15.06
CA GLU A 252 1.06 38.55 -14.21
C GLU A 252 0.54 37.28 -14.89
N ARG A 253 -0.68 37.33 -15.46
CA ARG A 253 -1.24 36.22 -16.23
C ARG A 253 -0.39 35.87 -17.46
N LEU A 254 0.18 36.86 -18.15
CA LEU A 254 1.10 36.63 -19.27
C LEU A 254 2.39 35.94 -18.81
N ARG A 255 2.94 36.32 -17.65
CA ARG A 255 4.10 35.65 -17.06
C ARG A 255 3.81 34.19 -16.73
N THR A 256 2.63 33.87 -16.19
CA THR A 256 2.25 32.48 -15.88
C THR A 256 2.04 31.65 -17.15
N LEU A 257 1.36 32.19 -18.17
CA LEU A 257 1.17 31.52 -19.45
C LEU A 257 2.50 31.27 -20.19
N ARG A 258 3.44 32.24 -20.19
CA ARG A 258 4.80 32.04 -20.75
C ARG A 258 5.64 31.05 -19.93
N ARG A 259 5.41 30.91 -18.61
CA ARG A 259 6.03 29.83 -17.83
C ARG A 259 5.48 28.48 -18.26
N ARG A 260 4.16 28.34 -18.41
CA ARG A 260 3.51 27.11 -18.90
C ARG A 260 4.00 26.72 -20.29
N GLU A 261 4.15 27.67 -21.21
CA GLU A 261 4.64 27.40 -22.57
C GLU A 261 6.05 26.78 -22.57
N ARG A 262 6.97 27.33 -21.77
CA ARG A 262 8.33 26.78 -21.62
C ARG A 262 8.34 25.36 -21.06
N HIS A 263 7.45 25.04 -20.12
CA HIS A 263 7.29 23.68 -19.61
C HIS A 263 6.74 22.75 -20.68
N LEU A 264 5.69 23.16 -21.40
CA LEU A 264 5.11 22.38 -22.50
C LEU A 264 6.13 22.11 -23.60
N GLU A 265 6.94 23.11 -23.97
CA GLU A 265 8.04 22.94 -24.93
C GLU A 265 9.12 21.98 -24.42
N SER A 266 9.45 22.04 -23.13
CA SER A 266 10.40 21.08 -22.52
C SER A 266 9.85 19.66 -22.47
N ILE A 267 8.54 19.49 -22.26
CA ILE A 267 7.86 18.19 -22.27
C ILE A 267 7.81 17.65 -23.71
N GLU A 268 7.46 18.49 -24.70
CA GLU A 268 7.42 18.15 -26.12
C GLU A 268 8.78 17.64 -26.62
N LYS A 269 9.87 18.31 -26.23
CA LYS A 269 11.26 17.95 -26.61
C LYS A 269 11.83 16.76 -25.84
N SER A 270 11.20 16.32 -24.75
CA SER A 270 11.66 15.17 -23.95
C SER A 270 11.39 13.85 -24.68
N TRP A 271 12.38 12.96 -24.70
CA TRP A 271 12.36 11.65 -25.40
C TRP A 271 11.15 10.74 -25.06
N TRP A 272 10.42 11.05 -23.99
CA TRP A 272 9.20 10.36 -23.55
C TRP A 272 7.99 10.57 -24.48
N THR A 273 7.91 11.65 -25.26
CA THR A 273 6.75 11.92 -26.15
C THR A 273 6.72 11.04 -27.39
N ASN A 274 7.89 10.58 -27.87
CA ASN A 274 7.98 9.59 -28.94
C ASN A 274 7.63 8.18 -28.45
N LEU A 275 7.92 7.86 -27.18
CA LEU A 275 7.49 6.62 -26.53
C LEU A 275 5.96 6.61 -26.31
N ASP A 276 5.38 7.76 -25.99
CA ASP A 276 3.93 7.95 -25.85
C ASP A 276 3.19 7.82 -27.21
N LYS A 277 3.78 8.34 -28.30
CA LYS A 277 3.30 8.09 -29.67
C LYS A 277 3.44 6.63 -30.12
N ALA A 278 4.45 5.90 -29.64
CA ALA A 278 4.61 4.46 -29.92
C ALA A 278 3.65 3.58 -29.10
N LEU A 279 3.32 3.99 -27.86
CA LEU A 279 2.34 3.32 -27.00
C LEU A 279 0.88 3.61 -27.41
N HIS A 280 0.62 4.75 -28.06
CA HIS A 280 -0.69 5.12 -28.60
C HIS A 280 -0.90 4.80 -30.09
N SER A 281 0.05 4.11 -30.75
CA SER A 281 -0.09 3.64 -32.13
C SER A 281 -0.08 2.11 -32.20
N ALA A 282 -1.14 1.49 -31.68
CA ALA A 282 -1.56 0.16 -32.08
C ALA A 282 -3.09 0.15 -32.16
N GLY A 283 -3.60 -0.16 -33.36
CA GLY A 283 -4.99 0.03 -33.75
C GLY A 283 -6.00 -0.79 -32.94
N PHE A 284 -7.19 -0.19 -32.83
CA PHE A 284 -8.42 -0.77 -32.27
C PHE A 284 -9.05 -1.74 -33.27
N ASP A 285 -8.49 -2.94 -33.43
CA ASP A 285 -9.17 -4.04 -34.13
C ASP A 285 -8.91 -5.38 -33.42
N SER A 286 -9.46 -5.53 -32.21
CA SER A 286 -9.91 -6.85 -31.73
C SER A 286 -10.96 -6.67 -30.63
N GLY A 287 -12.14 -7.26 -30.86
CA GLY A 287 -13.35 -7.06 -30.07
C GLY A 287 -13.40 -7.81 -28.74
N PHE A 288 -14.39 -7.41 -27.94
CA PHE A 288 -14.82 -8.06 -26.71
C PHE A 288 -15.44 -9.42 -27.00
N ILE A 289 -15.00 -10.45 -26.27
CA ILE A 289 -15.77 -11.67 -26.05
C ILE A 289 -15.77 -11.97 -24.56
N ILE A 290 -16.95 -11.82 -23.96
CA ILE A 290 -17.28 -12.33 -22.62
C ILE A 290 -17.46 -13.83 -22.77
N LEU A 291 -16.64 -14.63 -22.10
CA LEU A 291 -16.78 -16.09 -22.08
C LEU A 291 -17.15 -16.58 -20.67
N GLY A 292 -18.43 -16.92 -20.51
CA GLY A 292 -18.93 -18.02 -19.66
C GLY A 292 -18.61 -17.98 -18.17
N THR A 293 -19.48 -17.37 -17.37
CA THR A 293 -19.54 -17.61 -15.93
C THR A 293 -20.29 -18.91 -15.63
N ASN A 294 -19.54 -19.94 -15.21
CA ASN A 294 -20.02 -20.83 -14.16
C ASN A 294 -19.25 -20.40 -12.91
N LEU A 295 -19.91 -19.70 -11.99
CA LEU A 295 -19.33 -19.01 -10.83
C LEU A 295 -18.74 -20.01 -9.80
N THR A 296 -17.64 -20.65 -10.19
CA THR A 296 -16.61 -21.09 -9.25
C THR A 296 -15.60 -19.94 -9.17
N ASN A 297 -15.14 -19.60 -7.96
CA ASN A 297 -14.15 -18.53 -7.78
C ASN A 297 -12.92 -18.80 -8.67
N PRO A 298 -12.64 -17.99 -9.71
CA PRO A 298 -11.61 -18.27 -10.69
C PRO A 298 -10.22 -18.29 -10.05
N LEU A 299 -10.00 -17.49 -9.00
CA LEU A 299 -8.75 -17.53 -8.22
C LEU A 299 -8.57 -18.88 -7.52
N ASN A 300 -9.63 -19.45 -6.94
CA ASN A 300 -9.56 -20.72 -6.21
C ASN A 300 -9.35 -21.94 -7.14
N MET A 301 -9.75 -21.86 -8.41
CA MET A 301 -9.41 -22.89 -9.41
C MET A 301 -8.04 -22.66 -10.05
N LEU A 302 -7.66 -21.41 -10.29
CA LEU A 302 -6.42 -21.04 -10.98
C LEU A 302 -5.18 -21.21 -10.10
N LEU A 303 -5.26 -20.83 -8.81
CA LEU A 303 -4.12 -20.87 -7.88
C LEU A 303 -3.57 -22.30 -7.67
N PRO A 304 -4.41 -23.34 -7.46
CA PRO A 304 -3.92 -24.72 -7.35
C PRO A 304 -3.32 -25.25 -8.66
N VAL A 305 -3.85 -24.85 -9.82
CA VAL A 305 -3.30 -25.23 -11.13
C VAL A 305 -1.96 -24.56 -11.39
N LEU A 306 -1.84 -23.26 -11.09
CA LEU A 306 -0.58 -22.52 -11.19
C LEU A 306 0.50 -23.13 -10.28
N GLN A 307 0.13 -23.64 -9.11
CA GLN A 307 1.07 -24.28 -8.19
C GLN A 307 1.68 -25.59 -8.74
N THR A 308 1.07 -26.25 -9.75
CA THR A 308 1.66 -27.45 -10.37
C THR A 308 2.97 -27.17 -11.11
N VAL A 309 3.19 -25.91 -11.51
CA VAL A 309 4.42 -25.45 -12.16
C VAL A 309 5.05 -24.38 -11.27
N PHE A 310 5.91 -24.83 -10.35
CA PHE A 310 6.74 -23.91 -9.58
C PHE A 310 7.57 -23.05 -10.56
N PRO A 311 7.56 -21.70 -10.47
CA PRO A 311 7.09 -20.82 -9.38
C PRO A 311 5.92 -19.87 -9.76
N LEU A 312 4.90 -20.34 -10.49
CA LEU A 312 3.86 -19.44 -11.04
C LEU A 312 2.94 -18.80 -9.99
N ASP A 313 2.66 -19.48 -8.89
CA ASP A 313 1.83 -18.99 -7.79
C ASP A 313 2.50 -17.85 -7.01
N TYR A 314 3.82 -17.96 -6.79
CA TYR A 314 4.65 -16.89 -6.24
C TYR A 314 4.59 -15.63 -7.11
N ILE A 315 4.67 -15.79 -8.44
CA ILE A 315 4.57 -14.67 -9.39
C ILE A 315 3.19 -14.02 -9.28
N LEU A 316 2.12 -14.81 -9.26
CA LEU A 316 0.76 -14.28 -9.17
C LEU A 316 0.53 -13.49 -7.88
N ILE A 317 0.90 -14.03 -6.72
CA ILE A 317 0.76 -13.33 -5.43
C ILE A 317 1.59 -12.04 -5.43
N THR A 318 2.82 -12.09 -5.94
CA THR A 318 3.68 -10.91 -6.05
C THR A 318 3.06 -9.85 -6.97
N THR A 319 2.48 -10.27 -8.11
CA THR A 319 1.78 -9.37 -9.02
C THR A 319 0.56 -8.73 -8.37
N ILE A 320 -0.22 -9.48 -7.59
CA ILE A 320 -1.35 -8.93 -6.83
C ILE A 320 -0.85 -7.88 -5.83
N VAL A 321 0.16 -8.19 -5.01
CA VAL A 321 0.71 -7.24 -4.03
C VAL A 321 1.23 -5.98 -4.71
N MET A 322 1.97 -6.11 -5.81
CA MET A 322 2.46 -4.97 -6.58
C MET A 322 1.32 -4.14 -7.18
N TYR A 323 0.27 -4.78 -7.70
CA TYR A 323 -0.92 -4.11 -8.21
C TYR A 323 -1.61 -3.28 -7.11
N PHE A 324 -1.77 -3.83 -5.90
CA PHE A 324 -2.32 -3.10 -4.76
C PHE A 324 -1.46 -1.91 -4.37
N ILE A 325 -0.13 -2.03 -4.39
CA ILE A 325 0.79 -0.89 -4.15
C ILE A 325 0.61 0.20 -5.22
N PHE A 326 0.61 -0.17 -6.50
CA PHE A 326 0.50 0.80 -7.60
C PHE A 326 -0.84 1.53 -7.61
N THR A 327 -1.94 0.81 -7.36
CA THR A 327 -3.28 1.39 -7.31
C THR A 327 -3.44 2.29 -6.09
N SER A 328 -2.97 1.88 -4.92
CA SER A 328 -2.93 2.73 -3.72
C SER A 328 -2.17 4.01 -3.98
N MET A 329 -1.00 3.92 -4.62
CA MET A 329 -0.21 5.09 -4.98
C MET A 329 -0.94 6.02 -5.96
N ALA A 330 -1.65 5.46 -6.94
CA ALA A 330 -2.49 6.25 -7.84
C ALA A 330 -3.63 6.95 -7.09
N GLY A 331 -4.25 6.28 -6.12
CA GLY A 331 -5.26 6.84 -5.23
C GLY A 331 -4.72 7.99 -4.38
N ILE A 332 -3.61 7.77 -3.66
CA ILE A 332 -2.97 8.78 -2.80
C ILE A 332 -2.51 9.98 -3.64
N ARG A 333 -1.95 9.77 -4.84
CA ARG A 333 -1.56 10.87 -5.73
C ARG A 333 -2.75 11.70 -6.20
N ASN A 334 -3.87 11.04 -6.53
CA ASN A 334 -5.04 11.71 -7.07
C ASN A 334 -5.85 12.46 -5.99
N MET A 335 -5.87 11.95 -4.76
CA MET A 335 -6.65 12.51 -3.65
C MET A 335 -5.82 13.39 -2.71
N GLY A 336 -4.51 13.13 -2.59
CA GLY A 336 -3.67 13.61 -1.50
C GLY A 336 -3.82 12.73 -0.24
N ILE A 337 -2.98 12.98 0.76
CA ILE A 337 -3.14 12.37 2.09
C ILE A 337 -4.14 13.22 2.88
N TRP A 338 -5.26 12.61 3.28
CA TRP A 338 -6.30 13.24 4.10
C TRP A 338 -6.18 12.80 5.55
N PHE A 339 -6.35 13.74 6.47
CA PHE A 339 -6.58 13.48 7.88
C PHE A 339 -7.95 14.05 8.26
N PHE A 340 -8.92 13.17 8.46
CA PHE A 340 -10.34 13.50 8.60
C PHE A 340 -10.88 14.33 7.41
N TRP A 341 -10.86 15.67 7.53
CA TRP A 341 -11.41 16.60 6.53
C TRP A 341 -10.37 17.57 5.97
N ILE A 342 -9.11 17.48 6.43
CA ILE A 342 -8.04 18.37 6.03
C ILE A 342 -7.04 17.59 5.18
N ARG A 343 -6.66 18.18 4.03
CA ARG A 343 -5.60 17.64 3.17
C ARG A 343 -4.24 18.00 3.78
N LEU A 344 -3.60 17.02 4.41
CA LEU A 344 -2.33 17.21 5.11
C LEU A 344 -1.15 17.34 4.12
N TYR A 345 -1.03 16.40 3.18
CA TYR A 345 0.06 16.38 2.20
C TYR A 345 -0.43 16.13 0.77
N LYS A 346 0.09 16.91 -0.18
CA LYS A 346 -0.08 16.67 -1.62
C LYS A 346 1.16 15.94 -2.17
N ILE A 347 1.00 14.68 -2.55
CA ILE A 347 2.12 13.87 -3.05
C ILE A 347 2.37 14.16 -4.53
N ARG A 348 3.57 14.67 -4.83
CA ARG A 348 4.06 14.94 -6.20
C ARG A 348 5.26 14.06 -6.54
N ARG A 349 5.46 13.75 -7.81
CA ARG A 349 6.66 13.00 -8.24
C ARG A 349 7.88 13.93 -8.20
N GLY A 350 8.97 13.48 -7.58
CA GLY A 350 10.24 14.22 -7.51
C GLY A 350 10.24 15.51 -6.68
N LYS A 351 9.16 15.78 -5.94
CA LYS A 351 8.94 17.00 -5.14
C LYS A 351 8.34 16.71 -3.75
N THR A 352 8.32 15.47 -3.26
CA THR A 352 7.79 15.19 -1.91
C THR A 352 8.82 15.45 -0.83
N ARG A 353 8.43 16.22 0.19
CA ARG A 353 9.17 16.44 1.43
C ARG A 353 9.45 15.13 2.17
N PRO A 354 10.54 15.05 2.96
CA PRO A 354 10.91 13.83 3.70
C PRO A 354 9.83 13.36 4.69
N GLN A 355 9.15 14.26 5.40
CA GLN A 355 8.05 13.93 6.32
C GLN A 355 6.88 13.27 5.59
N ALA A 356 6.43 13.87 4.48
CA ALA A 356 5.34 13.34 3.65
C ALA A 356 5.70 11.99 3.03
N LEU A 357 6.97 11.80 2.66
CA LEU A 357 7.50 10.52 2.14
C LEU A 357 7.48 9.42 3.21
N LEU A 358 7.82 9.74 4.46
CA LEU A 358 7.73 8.81 5.60
C LEU A 358 6.28 8.42 5.89
N PHE A 359 5.36 9.39 5.86
CA PHE A 359 3.93 9.13 6.05
C PHE A 359 3.34 8.28 4.91
N LEU A 360 3.72 8.56 3.67
CA LEU A 360 3.39 7.72 2.51
C LEU A 360 3.90 6.29 2.71
N CYS A 361 5.15 6.13 3.14
CA CYS A 361 5.75 4.83 3.39
C CYS A 361 5.00 4.06 4.49
N MET A 362 4.61 4.74 5.57
CA MET A 362 3.79 4.16 6.64
C MET A 362 2.43 3.66 6.11
N ILE A 363 1.71 4.48 5.33
CA ILE A 363 0.44 4.07 4.72
C ILE A 363 0.62 2.85 3.82
N LEU A 364 1.64 2.86 2.95
CA LEU A 364 1.89 1.74 2.04
C LEU A 364 2.29 0.47 2.78
N LEU A 365 3.07 0.56 3.86
CA LEU A 365 3.39 -0.57 4.74
C LEU A 365 2.12 -1.18 5.33
N LEU A 366 1.19 -0.35 5.84
CA LEU A 366 -0.09 -0.82 6.38
C LEU A 366 -0.97 -1.46 5.31
N ILE A 367 -0.98 -0.92 4.09
CA ILE A 367 -1.71 -1.50 2.95
C ILE A 367 -1.11 -2.84 2.53
N VAL A 368 0.21 -2.98 2.50
CA VAL A 368 0.88 -4.26 2.19
C VAL A 368 0.52 -5.31 3.24
N LEU A 369 0.55 -4.93 4.53
CA LEU A 369 0.15 -5.80 5.63
C LEU A 369 -1.34 -6.21 5.53
N HIS A 370 -2.22 -5.27 5.17
CA HIS A 370 -3.63 -5.56 4.87
C HIS A 370 -3.78 -6.54 3.69
N THR A 371 -2.99 -6.36 2.64
CA THR A 371 -3.04 -7.23 1.44
C THR A 371 -2.71 -8.67 1.80
N SER A 372 -1.75 -8.90 2.71
CA SER A 372 -1.44 -10.24 3.22
C SER A 372 -2.64 -10.91 3.91
N TYR A 373 -3.45 -10.15 4.65
CA TYR A 373 -4.71 -10.66 5.23
C TYR A 373 -5.78 -10.87 4.15
N MET A 374 -5.94 -9.92 3.22
CA MET A 374 -7.00 -9.95 2.20
C MET A 374 -6.90 -11.18 1.29
N ILE A 375 -5.69 -11.69 1.03
CA ILE A 375 -5.46 -12.90 0.21
C ILE A 375 -6.22 -14.12 0.80
N TYR A 376 -6.38 -14.23 2.12
CA TYR A 376 -7.21 -15.27 2.76
C TYR A 376 -8.69 -15.16 2.44
N SER A 377 -9.20 -13.94 2.29
CA SER A 377 -10.59 -13.72 1.90
C SER A 377 -10.84 -14.06 0.42
N LEU A 378 -9.81 -13.96 -0.43
CA LEU A 378 -9.93 -14.26 -1.86
C LEU A 378 -9.85 -15.75 -2.15
N ALA A 379 -8.98 -16.49 -1.47
CA ALA A 379 -8.74 -17.91 -1.74
C ALA A 379 -8.42 -18.68 -0.44
N PRO A 380 -9.38 -18.81 0.49
CA PRO A 380 -9.11 -19.35 1.84
C PRO A 380 -8.54 -20.77 1.79
N GLN A 381 -9.06 -21.64 0.93
CA GLN A 381 -8.57 -23.03 0.81
C GLN A 381 -7.10 -23.09 0.40
N TYR A 382 -6.73 -22.34 -0.64
CA TYR A 382 -5.35 -22.30 -1.13
C TYR A 382 -4.39 -21.68 -0.11
N VAL A 383 -4.78 -20.60 0.58
CA VAL A 383 -3.86 -19.89 1.49
C VAL A 383 -3.73 -20.62 2.84
N MET A 384 -4.76 -21.34 3.26
CA MET A 384 -4.73 -22.14 4.50
C MET A 384 -4.00 -23.46 4.32
N TYR A 385 -4.29 -24.20 3.24
CA TYR A 385 -3.83 -25.58 3.05
C TYR A 385 -2.97 -25.77 1.80
N GLY A 386 -2.83 -24.78 0.92
CA GLY A 386 -2.11 -24.93 -0.34
C GLY A 386 -2.74 -25.98 -1.26
N SER A 387 -1.92 -26.84 -1.86
CA SER A 387 -2.35 -27.95 -2.73
C SER A 387 -2.37 -29.30 -1.99
N GLN A 388 -2.43 -29.28 -0.66
CA GLN A 388 -2.43 -30.50 0.14
C GLN A 388 -3.69 -31.33 -0.08
N LYS A 389 -3.49 -32.65 -0.01
CA LYS A 389 -4.57 -33.65 -0.01
C LYS A 389 -4.50 -34.52 1.24
N TYR A 390 -5.64 -35.07 1.64
CA TYR A 390 -5.75 -36.07 2.70
C TYR A 390 -6.47 -37.31 2.20
N LEU A 391 -6.33 -38.42 2.94
CA LEU A 391 -6.87 -39.71 2.54
C LEU A 391 -8.20 -39.95 3.26
N VAL A 392 -9.28 -40.03 2.49
CA VAL A 392 -10.59 -40.40 3.01
C VAL A 392 -10.83 -41.88 2.74
N GLN A 393 -11.27 -42.59 3.79
CA GLN A 393 -11.68 -43.97 3.67
C GLN A 393 -13.01 -44.06 2.91
N SER A 394 -12.99 -44.58 1.67
CA SER A 394 -14.21 -44.84 0.90
C SER A 394 -14.61 -46.30 1.03
N ASN A 395 -15.73 -46.55 1.71
CA ASN A 395 -16.34 -47.86 1.77
C ASN A 395 -17.21 -48.06 0.52
N LYS A 396 -16.64 -48.67 -0.53
CA LYS A 396 -17.46 -49.16 -1.64
C LYS A 396 -18.14 -50.47 -1.24
N THR A 397 -19.46 -50.47 -1.17
CA THR A 397 -20.27 -51.70 -1.13
C THR A 397 -20.46 -52.20 -2.56
N ILE A 398 -19.80 -53.30 -2.91
CA ILE A 398 -20.07 -54.07 -4.13
C ILE A 398 -20.65 -55.41 -3.66
N ASP A 399 -21.88 -55.75 -4.07
CA ASP A 399 -22.53 -57.05 -3.86
C ASP A 399 -22.59 -57.62 -2.43
N GLY A 400 -23.02 -56.82 -1.44
CA GLY A 400 -23.45 -57.36 -0.14
C GLY A 400 -22.37 -58.04 0.73
N GLN A 401 -21.09 -58.01 0.33
CA GLN A 401 -19.96 -58.52 1.10
C GLN A 401 -19.03 -57.40 1.58
N PRO A 402 -18.47 -57.46 2.82
CA PRO A 402 -17.73 -56.35 3.37
C PRO A 402 -16.28 -56.28 2.85
N ARG A 403 -15.99 -55.12 2.23
CA ARG A 403 -14.79 -54.26 2.35
C ARG A 403 -13.48 -54.67 1.67
N ASN A 404 -13.30 -54.19 0.43
CA ASN A 404 -12.01 -53.59 0.06
C ASN A 404 -12.02 -52.12 0.51
N VAL A 405 -11.19 -51.79 1.49
CA VAL A 405 -11.01 -50.40 1.95
C VAL A 405 -10.16 -49.67 0.91
N THR A 406 -10.77 -48.80 0.12
CA THR A 406 -10.06 -47.95 -0.83
C THR A 406 -9.89 -46.55 -0.24
N PHE A 407 -8.65 -46.06 -0.19
CA PHE A 407 -8.35 -44.69 0.17
C PHE A 407 -8.48 -43.81 -1.07
N VAL A 408 -9.27 -42.74 -0.95
CA VAL A 408 -9.42 -41.73 -2.02
C VAL A 408 -8.79 -40.45 -1.52
N SER A 409 -7.95 -39.82 -2.34
CA SER A 409 -7.37 -38.52 -2.03
C SER A 409 -8.40 -37.41 -2.24
N LYS A 410 -8.58 -36.56 -1.23
CA LYS A 410 -9.45 -35.38 -1.26
C LYS A 410 -8.61 -34.15 -0.90
N ASP A 411 -8.89 -33.00 -1.51
CA ASP A 411 -8.23 -31.74 -1.17
C ASP A 411 -8.55 -31.33 0.27
N CYS A 412 -7.56 -30.83 0.99
CA CYS A 412 -7.73 -30.35 2.36
C CYS A 412 -8.78 -29.23 2.41
N ASP A 413 -9.82 -29.45 3.21
CA ASP A 413 -10.90 -28.52 3.49
C ASP A 413 -11.06 -28.32 5.00
N ALA A 414 -11.97 -27.45 5.42
CA ALA A 414 -12.24 -27.21 6.84
C ALA A 414 -12.76 -28.46 7.59
N ASP A 415 -13.27 -29.45 6.84
CA ASP A 415 -13.74 -30.73 7.37
C ASP A 415 -12.62 -31.78 7.50
N ALA A 416 -11.39 -31.44 7.05
CA ALA A 416 -10.25 -32.35 7.12
C ALA A 416 -9.75 -32.53 8.56
N PRO A 417 -9.33 -33.74 8.95
CA PRO A 417 -8.86 -33.99 10.31
C PRO A 417 -7.49 -33.33 10.55
N GLU A 418 -7.28 -32.79 11.76
CA GLU A 418 -6.12 -31.97 12.13
C GLU A 418 -4.78 -32.69 12.01
N ASP A 419 -4.78 -34.02 12.13
CA ASP A 419 -3.60 -34.87 12.02
C ASP A 419 -3.17 -35.10 10.55
N GLN A 420 -4.07 -34.85 9.60
CA GLN A 420 -3.80 -35.07 8.18
C GLN A 420 -3.57 -33.79 7.39
N CYS A 421 -4.09 -32.63 7.77
CA CYS A 421 -3.87 -31.38 7.02
C CYS A 421 -3.20 -30.33 7.90
N ILE A 422 -2.04 -29.84 7.46
CA ILE A 422 -1.31 -28.80 8.18
C ILE A 422 -1.77 -27.44 7.65
N VAL A 423 -2.05 -26.50 8.55
CA VAL A 423 -2.39 -25.11 8.20
C VAL A 423 -1.15 -24.23 8.15
N THR A 424 -1.18 -23.20 7.30
CA THR A 424 -0.13 -22.17 7.25
C THR A 424 0.03 -21.44 8.58
N ARG A 425 1.28 -21.12 8.95
CA ARG A 425 1.59 -20.42 10.21
C ARG A 425 0.98 -19.03 10.21
N THR A 426 0.94 -18.40 9.04
CA THR A 426 0.34 -17.08 8.84
C THR A 426 -1.15 -17.06 9.15
N TYR A 427 -1.90 -18.12 8.81
CA TYR A 427 -3.32 -18.24 9.13
C TYR A 427 -3.54 -18.25 10.65
N LEU A 428 -2.80 -19.12 11.36
CA LEU A 428 -2.86 -19.22 12.82
C LEU A 428 -2.50 -17.88 13.51
N PHE A 429 -1.63 -17.09 12.88
CA PHE A 429 -1.20 -15.81 13.41
C PHE A 429 -2.21 -14.68 13.17
N LEU A 430 -2.72 -14.52 11.94
CA LEU A 430 -3.59 -13.40 11.58
C LEU A 430 -5.08 -13.63 11.93
N HIS A 431 -5.54 -14.88 11.90
CA HIS A 431 -6.93 -15.24 12.19
C HIS A 431 -7.15 -15.74 13.61
N LYS A 432 -6.17 -15.53 14.51
CA LYS A 432 -6.25 -15.98 15.90
C LYS A 432 -7.47 -15.45 16.65
N PHE A 433 -7.91 -14.23 16.35
CA PHE A 433 -9.06 -13.61 16.99
C PHE A 433 -10.22 -13.43 16.01
N TRP A 434 -11.38 -13.99 16.37
CA TRP A 434 -12.57 -14.01 15.52
C TRP A 434 -13.13 -12.62 15.19
N PHE A 435 -13.01 -11.65 16.09
CA PHE A 435 -13.56 -10.30 15.89
C PHE A 435 -12.80 -9.50 14.82
N PHE A 436 -11.50 -9.75 14.60
CA PHE A 436 -10.78 -9.14 13.47
C PHE A 436 -11.32 -9.68 12.14
N SER A 437 -11.63 -10.98 12.06
CA SER A 437 -12.28 -11.56 10.87
C SER A 437 -13.67 -10.98 10.63
N ALA A 438 -14.45 -10.71 11.68
CA ALA A 438 -15.72 -10.01 11.55
C ALA A 438 -15.54 -8.57 11.01
N ALA A 439 -14.56 -7.82 11.53
CA ALA A 439 -14.24 -6.48 11.03
C ALA A 439 -13.86 -6.49 9.54
N TYR A 440 -13.06 -7.48 9.12
CA TYR A 440 -12.67 -7.67 7.73
C TYR A 440 -13.83 -8.02 6.80
N TYR A 441 -14.77 -8.84 7.27
CA TYR A 441 -15.98 -9.14 6.51
C TYR A 441 -16.76 -7.86 6.15
N PHE A 442 -17.02 -6.98 7.12
CA PHE A 442 -17.69 -5.71 6.86
C PHE A 442 -16.83 -4.75 6.04
N GLY A 443 -15.53 -4.71 6.29
CA GLY A 443 -14.59 -3.88 5.53
C GLY A 443 -14.52 -4.24 4.05
N ASN A 444 -14.63 -5.52 3.68
CA ASN A 444 -14.68 -5.95 2.29
C ASN A 444 -15.93 -5.42 1.56
N TRP A 445 -17.09 -5.39 2.21
CA TRP A 445 -18.30 -4.77 1.65
C TRP A 445 -18.13 -3.25 1.48
N ALA A 446 -17.55 -2.59 2.48
CA ALA A 446 -17.25 -1.15 2.39
C ALA A 446 -16.26 -0.84 1.26
N PHE A 447 -15.25 -1.68 1.06
CA PHE A 447 -14.28 -1.56 -0.02
C PHE A 447 -14.95 -1.65 -1.40
N ILE A 448 -15.86 -2.62 -1.60
CA ILE A 448 -16.63 -2.76 -2.85
C ILE A 448 -17.49 -1.50 -3.07
N ALA A 449 -18.17 -1.01 -2.04
CA ALA A 449 -18.99 0.19 -2.13
C ALA A 449 -18.17 1.42 -2.56
N VAL A 450 -17.01 1.67 -1.93
CA VAL A 450 -16.13 2.79 -2.29
C VAL A 450 -15.51 2.60 -3.67
N PHE A 451 -15.19 1.38 -4.07
CA PHE A 451 -14.72 1.09 -5.43
C PHE A 451 -15.78 1.45 -6.48
N LEU A 452 -17.05 1.10 -6.26
CA LEU A 452 -18.15 1.45 -7.17
C LEU A 452 -18.36 2.98 -7.25
N ILE A 453 -18.34 3.67 -6.10
CA ILE A 453 -18.41 5.13 -6.06
C ILE A 453 -17.22 5.75 -6.81
N GLY A 454 -16.01 5.25 -6.56
CA GLY A 454 -14.79 5.69 -7.24
C GLY A 454 -14.83 5.45 -8.74
N LEU A 455 -15.50 4.39 -9.20
CA LEU A 455 -15.70 4.10 -10.62
C LEU A 455 -16.64 5.12 -11.25
N ILE A 456 -17.78 5.42 -10.61
CA ILE A 456 -18.72 6.45 -11.07
C ILE A 456 -18.02 7.81 -11.15
N VAL A 457 -17.33 8.22 -10.07
CA VAL A 457 -16.59 9.49 -10.02
C VAL A 457 -15.53 9.56 -11.11
N SER A 458 -14.75 8.50 -11.30
CA SER A 458 -13.70 8.47 -12.32
C SER A 458 -14.25 8.39 -13.74
N CYS A 459 -15.45 7.84 -13.95
CA CYS A 459 -16.15 7.89 -15.24
C CYS A 459 -16.62 9.31 -15.57
N CYS A 460 -17.17 10.03 -14.59
CA CYS A 460 -17.64 11.41 -14.76
C CYS A 460 -16.51 12.45 -14.86
N LYS A 461 -15.33 12.17 -14.29
CA LYS A 461 -14.20 13.11 -14.30
C LYS A 461 -13.59 13.26 -15.69
N GLY A 462 -13.34 14.49 -16.14
CA GLY A 462 -12.74 14.79 -17.45
C GLY A 462 -11.29 14.31 -17.61
N LYS A 463 -10.72 14.50 -18.81
CA LYS A 463 -9.29 14.23 -19.07
C LYS A 463 -8.44 15.15 -18.20
N LYS A 464 -7.29 14.64 -17.72
CA LYS A 464 -6.32 15.43 -16.94
C LYS A 464 -5.37 16.16 -17.86
N SER A 465 -4.98 17.38 -17.49
CA SER A 465 -3.96 18.13 -18.22
C SER A 465 -2.55 17.59 -17.94
N VAL A 466 -1.65 17.75 -18.91
CA VAL A 466 -0.24 17.31 -18.84
C VAL A 466 0.52 18.10 -17.78
N ILE A 467 0.11 19.35 -17.55
CA ILE A 467 0.74 20.28 -16.61
C ILE A 467 0.19 20.12 -15.18
N GLU A 468 -0.88 19.33 -14.97
CA GLU A 468 -1.55 19.21 -13.67
C GLU A 468 -0.62 18.58 -12.60
N GLY A 469 -0.04 19.44 -11.75
CA GLY A 469 0.93 19.10 -10.71
C GLY A 469 2.35 19.66 -10.90
N GLU A 470 2.65 20.29 -12.04
CA GLU A 470 3.95 20.95 -12.30
C GLU A 470 3.87 22.48 -12.21
N VAL A 471 2.72 23.08 -12.54
CA VAL A 471 2.46 24.53 -12.49
C VAL A 471 1.12 24.80 -11.74
N ASP A 472 1.09 24.49 -10.45
CA ASP A 472 -0.01 24.94 -9.58
C ASP A 472 0.26 26.39 -9.12
N GLU A 473 -0.79 27.17 -8.90
CA GLU A 473 -0.69 28.58 -8.48
C GLU A 473 0.08 28.78 -7.15
N ASP A 474 0.06 27.80 -6.23
CA ASP A 474 0.80 27.84 -4.96
C ASP A 474 2.35 27.86 -5.12
N ASP A 475 2.90 27.53 -6.30
CA ASP A 475 4.35 27.58 -6.52
C ASP A 475 4.85 29.05 -6.76
N SER A 476 3.97 30.06 -6.84
CA SER A 476 4.37 31.47 -6.97
C SER A 476 5.01 32.03 -5.70
N ASP A 477 4.55 31.59 -4.53
CA ASP A 477 4.88 32.21 -3.24
C ASP A 477 6.31 31.85 -2.76
N MET A 478 6.92 30.81 -3.34
CA MET A 478 8.29 30.39 -3.05
C MET A 478 9.35 31.03 -3.97
N SER A 479 8.94 31.71 -5.04
CA SER A 479 9.87 32.23 -6.07
C SER A 479 10.34 33.66 -5.84
N ASP A 480 9.72 34.39 -4.90
CA ASP A 480 10.07 35.79 -4.63
C ASP A 480 11.34 35.94 -3.77
N ASP A 481 11.74 34.91 -3.02
CA ASP A 481 12.98 34.95 -2.21
C ASP A 481 14.25 34.73 -3.06
N GLU A 482 14.15 34.03 -4.20
CA GLU A 482 15.31 33.67 -5.03
C GLU A 482 15.81 34.83 -5.93
N LEU A 483 15.01 35.88 -6.14
CA LEU A 483 15.41 37.05 -6.93
C LEU A 483 16.17 38.11 -6.13
N SER A 484 16.13 38.04 -4.80
CA SER A 484 16.75 39.04 -3.91
C SER A 484 18.26 38.82 -3.70
N VAL A 485 18.77 37.61 -3.97
CA VAL A 485 20.18 37.24 -3.75
C VAL A 485 21.06 37.52 -4.97
N TYR A 486 20.47 37.74 -6.16
CA TYR A 486 21.24 38.03 -7.37
C TYR A 486 21.57 39.53 -7.57
N TYR A 487 21.01 40.41 -6.72
CA TYR A 487 21.18 41.87 -6.81
C TYR A 487 21.64 42.53 -5.48
N ARG A 488 22.43 41.83 -4.67
CA ARG A 488 23.15 42.45 -3.56
C ARG A 488 24.64 42.19 -3.63
#